data_AF-A0A3N7HPA1-F1
#
_entry.id   AF-A0A3N7HPA1-F1
#
_cell.length_a   1.000
_cell.length_b   1.000
_cell.length_c   1.000
_cell.angle_alpha   90.00
_cell.angle_beta   90.00
_cell.angle_gamma   90.00
#
_symmetry.space_group_name_H-M   'P 1'
#
loop_
_entity.id
_entity.type
_entity.pdbx_description
1 polymer ?
#
loop_
_entity_poly.entity_id
_entity_poly.type
_entity_poly.pdbx_seq_one_letter_code
_entity_poly.pdbx_strand_id
1 'polypeptide(L)'
;MRRHATALFAVLLVLAGHVMSAQFEVDSDLMRNIEDTTKSLDSNVSLKDAKSAAAEAKELATLFAQVEDFYARKGDATDAVGFSRKTHDLAEQVIKAVDAGDYDTASTTVIALARSCKSCHEVYKK
;
A
#
# COMPACT_ATOMS: atom_id res chain seq x y z
N MET A 1 -65.86 6.36 25.30
CA MET A 1 -65.96 7.47 24.34
C MET A 1 -64.64 8.22 24.27
N ARG A 2 -64.01 8.21 23.09
CA ARG A 2 -63.11 9.21 22.46
C ARG A 2 -62.05 10.00 23.28
N ARG A 3 -60.82 9.94 22.71
CA ARG A 3 -59.77 10.98 22.60
C ARG A 3 -58.90 11.08 23.87
N HIS A 4 -57.58 10.88 23.82
CA HIS A 4 -56.63 11.63 23.01
C HIS A 4 -55.48 10.76 22.47
N ALA A 5 -55.19 10.95 21.19
CA ALA A 5 -53.95 10.56 20.52
C ALA A 5 -52.80 11.50 20.93
N THR A 6 -51.57 11.14 20.54
CA THR A 6 -50.26 11.85 20.66
C THR A 6 -49.64 11.85 22.06
N ALA A 7 -48.38 11.49 22.31
CA ALA A 7 -47.16 11.44 21.49
C ALA A 7 -46.26 10.28 21.99
N LEU A 8 -45.70 9.40 21.15
CA LEU A 8 -44.44 9.59 20.38
C LEU A 8 -43.34 10.28 21.18
N PHE A 9 -42.46 9.50 21.82
CA PHE A 9 -41.01 9.80 21.80
C PHE A 9 -40.24 8.49 22.02
N ALA A 10 -39.97 7.81 20.90
CA ALA A 10 -38.98 6.76 20.82
C ALA A 10 -37.59 7.42 20.93
N VAL A 11 -36.92 7.23 22.06
CA VAL A 11 -35.48 7.51 22.16
C VAL A 11 -34.77 6.19 21.89
N LEU A 12 -34.63 5.85 20.61
CA LEU A 12 -33.63 4.89 20.17
C LEU A 12 -32.29 5.63 20.18
N LEU A 13 -31.46 5.34 21.19
CA LEU A 13 -30.06 5.72 21.19
C LEU A 13 -29.37 4.99 20.03
N VAL A 14 -29.16 5.68 18.92
CA VAL A 14 -28.25 5.22 17.86
C VAL A 14 -26.84 5.39 18.41
N LEU A 15 -26.29 4.32 18.99
CA LEU A 15 -24.86 4.14 19.15
C LEU A 15 -24.25 4.03 17.74
N ALA A 16 -24.02 5.17 17.11
CA ALA A 16 -23.13 5.25 15.95
C ALA A 16 -21.72 4.97 16.45
N GLY A 17 -21.34 3.69 16.44
CA GLY A 17 -19.96 3.25 16.63
C GLY A 17 -19.11 3.90 15.55
N HIS A 18 -18.47 5.02 15.87
CA HIS A 18 -17.41 5.58 15.07
C HIS A 18 -16.23 4.65 15.30
N VAL A 19 -16.08 3.65 14.43
CA VAL A 19 -14.83 2.92 14.30
C VAL A 19 -13.80 3.96 13.91
N MET A 20 -12.97 4.38 14.87
CA MET A 20 -11.82 5.23 14.60
C MET A 20 -10.82 4.37 13.84
N SER A 21 -11.04 4.19 12.54
CA SER A 21 -10.08 3.51 11.68
C SER A 21 -8.81 4.35 11.71
N ALA A 22 -7.69 3.74 12.11
CA ALA A 22 -6.39 4.36 11.92
C ALA A 22 -6.28 4.71 10.43
N GLN A 23 -6.17 6.00 10.12
CA GLN A 23 -5.99 6.44 8.75
C GLN A 23 -4.60 5.97 8.32
N PHE A 24 -4.51 5.36 7.13
CA PHE A 24 -3.23 5.07 6.53
C PHE A 24 -2.54 6.40 6.22
N GLU A 25 -1.36 6.61 6.80
CA GLU A 25 -0.55 7.79 6.57
C GLU A 25 0.76 7.39 5.89
N VAL A 26 1.20 8.24 4.96
CA VAL A 26 2.54 8.12 4.38
C VAL A 26 3.52 8.85 5.28
N ASP A 27 4.06 8.12 6.27
CA ASP A 27 5.02 8.61 7.25
C ASP A 27 6.41 7.95 7.12
N SER A 28 7.35 8.37 7.97
CA SER A 28 8.71 7.85 7.98
C SER A 28 8.82 6.38 8.39
N ASP A 29 7.92 5.89 9.24
CA ASP A 29 7.95 4.50 9.70
C ASP A 29 7.45 3.55 8.62
N LEU A 30 6.37 3.91 7.93
CA LEU A 30 5.91 3.21 6.74
C LEU A 30 7.02 3.16 5.67
N MET A 31 7.62 4.32 5.36
CA MET A 31 8.63 4.39 4.31
C MET A 31 9.89 3.60 4.67
N ARG A 32 10.26 3.55 5.96
CA ARG A 32 11.33 2.67 6.46
C ARG A 32 10.96 1.20 6.31
N ASN A 33 9.72 0.81 6.64
CA ASN A 33 9.26 -0.57 6.44
C ASN A 33 9.32 -0.98 4.96
N ILE A 34 8.88 -0.10 4.05
CA ILE A 34 8.98 -0.32 2.60
C ILE A 34 10.45 -0.49 2.17
N GLU A 35 11.36 0.34 2.67
CA GLU A 35 12.79 0.24 2.37
C GLU A 35 13.38 -1.08 2.85
N ASP A 36 13.10 -1.47 4.10
CA ASP A 36 13.61 -2.71 4.70
C ASP A 36 13.03 -3.94 3.99
N THR A 37 11.75 -3.93 3.65
CA THR A 37 11.10 -4.99 2.86
C THR A 37 11.70 -5.08 1.46
N THR A 38 12.03 -3.95 0.82
CA THR A 38 12.68 -3.94 -0.49
C THR A 38 14.09 -4.54 -0.43
N LYS A 39 14.88 -4.24 0.61
CA LYS A 39 16.21 -4.83 0.82
C LYS A 39 16.12 -6.34 1.09
N SER A 40 15.15 -6.75 1.90
CA SER A 40 14.90 -8.16 2.19
C SER A 40 14.51 -8.91 0.93
N LEU A 41 13.63 -8.33 0.11
CA LEU A 41 13.23 -8.89 -1.19
C LEU A 41 14.42 -9.07 -2.13
N ASP A 42 15.30 -8.07 -2.25
CA ASP A 42 16.51 -8.17 -3.08
C ASP A 42 17.43 -9.32 -2.63
N SER A 43 17.60 -9.45 -1.32
CA SER A 43 18.37 -10.54 -0.71
C SER A 43 17.72 -11.90 -1.01
N ASN A 44 16.40 -12.04 -0.80
CA ASN A 44 15.69 -13.31 -1.01
C ASN A 44 15.62 -13.71 -2.49
N VAL A 45 15.48 -12.75 -3.40
CA VAL A 45 15.61 -12.99 -4.85
C VAL A 45 17.02 -13.49 -5.18
N SER A 46 18.06 -12.87 -4.62
CA SER A 46 19.46 -13.28 -4.83
C SER A 46 19.76 -14.68 -4.29
N LEU A 47 19.17 -15.03 -3.14
CA LEU A 47 19.26 -16.36 -2.53
C LEU A 47 18.33 -17.39 -3.18
N LYS A 48 17.48 -16.97 -4.13
CA LYS A 48 16.46 -17.79 -4.78
C LYS A 48 15.47 -18.41 -3.79
N ASP A 49 15.19 -17.72 -2.69
CA ASP A 49 14.14 -18.10 -1.75
C ASP A 49 12.77 -17.65 -2.32
N ALA A 50 12.16 -18.54 -3.12
CA ALA A 50 10.88 -18.29 -3.77
C ALA A 50 9.79 -17.87 -2.78
N LYS A 51 9.75 -18.50 -1.61
CA LYS A 51 8.66 -18.31 -0.64
C LYS A 51 8.74 -16.93 -0.02
N SER A 52 9.92 -16.56 0.48
CA SER A 52 10.14 -15.27 1.13
C SER A 52 10.05 -14.13 0.10
N ALA A 53 10.67 -14.29 -1.07
CA ALA A 53 10.61 -13.28 -2.13
C ALA A 53 9.17 -13.04 -2.62
N ALA A 54 8.37 -14.09 -2.82
CA ALA A 54 6.97 -13.91 -3.23
C ALA A 54 6.11 -13.26 -2.14
N ALA A 55 6.36 -13.56 -0.86
CA ALA A 55 5.63 -12.94 0.24
C ALA A 55 5.94 -11.45 0.35
N GLU A 56 7.22 -11.06 0.31
CA GLU A 56 7.66 -9.67 0.42
C GLU A 56 7.25 -8.85 -0.82
N ALA A 57 7.30 -9.42 -2.02
CA ALA A 57 6.81 -8.74 -3.22
C ALA A 57 5.30 -8.47 -3.16
N LYS A 58 4.50 -9.40 -2.57
CA LYS A 58 3.06 -9.20 -2.32
C LYS A 58 2.80 -8.13 -1.26
N GLU A 59 3.62 -8.10 -0.22
CA GLU A 59 3.56 -7.04 0.79
C GLU A 59 3.84 -5.67 0.16
N LEU A 60 4.92 -5.54 -0.62
CA LEU A 60 5.24 -4.29 -1.31
C LEU A 60 4.12 -3.87 -2.28
N ALA A 61 3.56 -4.79 -3.06
CA ALA A 61 2.41 -4.46 -3.92
C ALA A 61 1.25 -3.89 -3.08
N THR A 62 0.92 -4.54 -1.96
CA THR A 62 -0.14 -4.05 -1.06
C THR A 62 0.17 -2.66 -0.51
N LEU A 63 1.39 -2.43 -0.03
CA LEU A 63 1.81 -1.14 0.52
C LEU A 63 1.78 -0.04 -0.54
N PHE A 64 2.26 -0.30 -1.76
CA PHE A 64 2.23 0.71 -2.82
C PHE A 64 0.81 1.01 -3.32
N ALA A 65 -0.11 0.04 -3.30
CA ALA A 65 -1.52 0.32 -3.55
C ALA A 65 -2.12 1.26 -2.49
N GLN A 66 -1.74 1.08 -1.21
CA GLN A 66 -2.17 1.99 -0.13
C GLN A 66 -1.56 3.40 -0.26
N VAL A 67 -0.29 3.50 -0.67
CA VAL A 67 0.37 4.77 -0.97
C VAL A 67 -0.30 5.48 -2.14
N GLU A 68 -0.65 4.75 -3.20
CA GLU A 68 -1.40 5.29 -4.33
C GLU A 68 -2.73 5.89 -3.90
N ASP A 69 -3.49 5.11 -3.15
CA ASP A 69 -4.81 5.47 -2.64
C ASP A 69 -4.76 6.66 -1.66
N PHE A 70 -3.70 6.77 -0.86
CA PHE A 70 -3.42 7.95 -0.04
C PHE A 70 -3.28 9.22 -0.89
N TYR A 71 -2.42 9.19 -1.91
CA TYR A 71 -2.20 10.38 -2.76
C TYR A 71 -3.41 10.68 -3.66
N ALA A 72 -4.16 9.66 -4.09
CA ALA A 72 -5.40 9.84 -4.82
C ALA A 72 -6.45 10.58 -3.97
N ARG A 73 -6.59 10.21 -2.68
CA ARG A 73 -7.47 10.92 -1.74
C ARG A 73 -7.01 12.33 -1.42
N LYS A 74 -5.69 12.56 -1.37
CA LYS A 74 -5.13 13.90 -1.15
C LYS A 74 -5.54 14.88 -2.26
N GLY A 75 -5.68 14.39 -3.50
CA GLY A 75 -6.30 15.12 -4.62
C GLY A 75 -5.40 16.13 -5.35
N ASP A 76 -4.23 16.48 -4.79
CA ASP A 76 -3.28 17.45 -5.34
C ASP A 76 -1.91 16.84 -5.73
N ALA A 77 -1.85 15.50 -5.83
CA ALA A 77 -0.60 14.76 -5.97
C ALA A 77 -0.65 13.70 -7.10
N THR A 78 -1.10 14.09 -8.29
CA THR A 78 -1.24 13.19 -9.46
C THR A 78 0.08 12.47 -9.80
N ASP A 79 1.22 13.15 -9.71
CA ASP A 79 2.52 12.53 -9.96
C ASP A 79 2.83 11.43 -8.94
N ALA A 80 2.49 11.64 -7.67
CA ALA A 80 2.65 10.63 -6.63
C ALA A 80 1.76 9.39 -6.87
N VAL A 81 0.54 9.58 -7.37
CA VAL A 81 -0.33 8.48 -7.82
C VAL A 81 0.34 7.71 -8.96
N GLY A 82 0.95 8.40 -9.93
CA GLY A 82 1.70 7.77 -11.01
C GLY A 82 2.93 7.00 -10.52
N PHE A 83 3.70 7.55 -9.60
CA PHE A 83 4.90 6.90 -9.05
C PHE A 83 4.57 5.67 -8.21
N SER A 84 3.57 5.76 -7.34
CA SER A 84 3.10 4.65 -6.52
C SER A 84 2.56 3.51 -7.37
N ARG A 85 1.72 3.81 -8.38
CA ARG A 85 1.23 2.82 -9.33
C ARG A 85 2.34 2.11 -10.09
N LYS A 86 3.30 2.86 -10.63
CA LYS A 86 4.46 2.28 -11.32
C LYS A 86 5.23 1.33 -10.42
N THR A 87 5.37 1.67 -9.14
CA THR A 87 6.13 0.86 -8.18
C THR A 87 5.35 -0.38 -7.75
N HIS A 88 4.03 -0.26 -7.59
CA HIS A 88 3.11 -1.39 -7.45
C HIS A 88 3.25 -2.39 -8.62
N ASP A 89 3.21 -1.89 -9.86
CA ASP A 89 3.31 -2.75 -11.05
C ASP A 89 4.67 -3.47 -11.14
N LEU A 90 5.74 -2.85 -10.65
CA LEU A 90 7.05 -3.49 -10.54
C LEU A 90 7.04 -4.59 -9.48
N ALA A 91 6.42 -4.38 -8.33
CA ALA A 91 6.27 -5.41 -7.30
C ALA A 91 5.47 -6.62 -7.85
N GLU A 92 4.38 -6.38 -8.60
CA GLU A 92 3.64 -7.46 -9.27
C GLU A 92 4.48 -8.22 -10.31
N GLN A 93 5.36 -7.53 -11.03
CA GLN A 93 6.29 -8.17 -11.95
C GLN A 93 7.32 -9.04 -11.24
N VAL A 94 7.80 -8.63 -10.06
CA VAL A 94 8.66 -9.49 -9.22
C VAL A 94 7.92 -10.75 -8.81
N ILE A 95 6.65 -10.66 -8.39
CA ILE A 95 5.83 -11.84 -8.05
C ILE A 95 5.79 -12.82 -9.24
N LYS A 96 5.45 -12.33 -10.44
CA LYS A 96 5.37 -13.15 -11.66
C LYS A 96 6.72 -13.81 -12.00
N ALA A 97 7.82 -13.08 -11.87
CA ALA A 97 9.16 -13.59 -12.15
C ALA A 97 9.58 -14.67 -11.14
N VAL A 98 9.33 -14.45 -9.84
CA VAL A 98 9.62 -15.42 -8.77
C VAL A 98 8.77 -16.68 -8.96
N ASP A 99 7.47 -16.56 -9.25
CA ASP A 99 6.57 -17.68 -9.49
C ASP A 99 7.00 -18.51 -10.72
N ALA A 100 7.60 -17.86 -11.72
CA ALA A 100 8.17 -18.52 -12.90
C ALA A 100 9.57 -19.10 -12.68
N GLY A 101 10.20 -18.86 -11.52
CA GLY A 101 11.59 -19.23 -11.25
C GLY A 101 12.63 -18.39 -12.03
N ASP A 102 12.22 -17.27 -12.61
CA ASP A 102 13.05 -16.34 -13.38
C ASP A 102 13.68 -15.28 -12.47
N TYR A 103 14.72 -15.69 -11.74
CA TYR A 103 15.38 -14.83 -10.75
C TYR A 103 16.24 -13.72 -11.38
N ASP A 104 16.66 -13.87 -12.64
CA ASP A 104 17.41 -12.81 -13.34
C ASP A 104 16.47 -11.64 -13.67
N THR A 105 15.26 -11.95 -14.17
CA THR A 105 14.21 -10.95 -14.35
C THR A 105 13.75 -10.38 -13.02
N ALA A 106 13.56 -11.21 -11.99
CA ALA A 106 13.19 -10.74 -10.66
C ALA A 106 14.21 -9.73 -10.11
N SER A 107 15.52 -10.04 -10.17
CA SER A 107 16.59 -9.15 -9.69
C SER A 107 16.60 -7.83 -10.45
N THR A 108 16.50 -7.88 -11.78
CA THR A 108 16.43 -6.67 -12.61
C THR A 108 15.21 -5.80 -12.27
N THR A 109 14.08 -6.45 -11.97
CA THR A 109 12.83 -5.77 -11.61
C THR A 109 12.92 -5.16 -10.21
N VAL A 110 13.53 -5.83 -9.22
CA VAL A 110 13.78 -5.27 -7.88
C VAL A 110 14.68 -4.03 -7.97
N ILE A 111 15.71 -4.04 -8.82
CA ILE A 111 16.55 -2.86 -9.06
C ILE A 111 15.72 -1.71 -9.64
N ALA A 112 14.82 -1.99 -10.59
CA ALA A 112 13.93 -1.00 -11.16
C ALA A 112 12.95 -0.43 -10.11
N LEU A 113 12.43 -1.28 -9.22
CA LEU A 113 11.59 -0.89 -8.09
C LEU A 113 12.36 0.03 -7.13
N ALA A 114 13.57 -0.34 -6.71
CA ALA A 114 14.39 0.51 -5.84
C ALA A 114 14.69 1.89 -6.47
N ARG A 115 14.87 1.94 -7.80
CA ARG A 115 15.06 3.20 -8.54
C ARG A 115 13.80 4.06 -8.60
N SER A 116 12.60 3.49 -8.62
CA SER A 116 11.36 4.29 -8.64
C SER A 116 11.12 5.01 -7.32
N CYS A 117 11.63 4.48 -6.19
CA CYS A 117 11.63 5.18 -4.91
C CYS A 117 12.31 6.55 -5.02
N LYS A 118 13.44 6.64 -5.73
CA LYS A 118 14.15 7.90 -5.95
C LYS A 118 13.29 8.92 -6.71
N SER A 119 12.58 8.49 -7.76
CA SER A 119 11.71 9.37 -8.55
C SER A 119 10.61 10.02 -7.71
N CYS A 120 10.01 9.27 -6.78
CA CYS A 120 9.03 9.83 -5.86
C CYS A 120 9.69 10.76 -4.82
N HIS A 121 10.80 10.31 -4.22
CA HIS A 121 11.49 11.04 -3.15
C HIS A 121 12.06 12.39 -3.62
N GLU A 122 12.52 12.53 -4.86
CA GLU A 122 12.98 13.82 -5.39
C GLU A 122 11.90 14.92 -5.35
N VAL A 123 10.62 14.53 -5.36
CA VAL A 123 9.48 15.46 -5.35
C VAL A 123 8.85 15.57 -3.95
N TYR A 124 8.71 14.44 -3.24
CA TYR A 124 7.88 14.35 -2.03
C TYR A 124 8.64 14.09 -0.73
N LYS A 125 9.96 13.80 -0.78
CA LYS A 125 10.80 13.64 0.43
C LYS A 125 11.59 14.94 0.64
N LYS A 126 11.05 15.84 1.47
CA LYS A 126 11.74 17.07 1.90
C LYS A 126 12.34 16.90 3.29
#